data_AF-Q3KDX9-F1
#
_entry.id   AF-Q3KDX9-F1
#
_cell.length_a   1.000
_cell.length_b   1.000
_cell.length_c   1.000
_cell.angle_alpha   90.00
_cell.angle_beta   90.00
_cell.angle_gamma   90.00
#
_symmetry.space_group_name_H-M   'P 1'
#
loop_
_entity.id
_entity.type
_entity.pdbx_description
1 polymer ?
#
loop_
_entity_poly.entity_id
_entity_poly.type
_entity_poly.pdbx_seq_one_letter_code
_entity_poly.pdbx_strand_id
1 'polypeptide(L)' 'MGLELRLEWYDTATLQFQGEESSRNLGDNESVLNALGIPVEGNINNGSFNVVE' A
#
# COMPACT_ATOMS: atom_id res chain seq x y z
N MET A 1 -14.57 -0.86 10.23
CA MET A 1 -13.14 -1.01 9.84
C MET A 1 -13.15 -1.35 8.36
N GLY A 2 -12.22 -0.84 7.54
CA GLY A 2 -12.22 -1.01 6.08
C GLY A 2 -10.81 -0.85 5.51
N LEU A 3 -10.65 -1.08 4.20
CA LEU A 3 -9.36 -1.05 3.50
C LEU A 3 -8.81 0.38 3.38
N GLU A 4 -7.54 0.55 3.66
CA GLU A 4 -6.80 1.80 3.50
C GLU A 4 -5.40 1.47 2.97
N LEU A 5 -4.92 2.23 1.99
CA LEU A 5 -3.57 2.05 1.44
C LEU A 5 -2.62 2.99 2.17
N ARG A 6 -1.57 2.43 2.78
CA ARG A 6 -0.47 3.22 3.35
C ARG A 6 0.69 3.24 2.36
N LEU A 7 1.07 4.43 1.93
CA LEU A 7 2.24 4.67 1.11
C LEU A 7 3.33 5.27 1.99
N GLU A 8 4.51 4.66 2.00
CA GLU A 8 5.72 5.17 2.64
C GLU A 8 6.80 5.33 1.57
N TRP A 9 7.58 6.41 1.62
CA TRP A 9 8.68 6.62 0.68
C TRP A 9 9.95 7.10 1.39
N TYR A 10 11.07 6.77 0.77
CA TYR A 10 12.41 6.89 1.32
C TYR A 10 13.33 7.54 0.30
N ASP A 11 14.32 8.29 0.76
CA ASP A 11 15.37 8.81 -0.09
C ASP A 11 16.24 7.64 -0.58
N THR A 12 16.44 7.55 -1.90
CA THR A 12 17.08 6.38 -2.52
C THR A 12 18.59 6.32 -2.29
N ALA A 13 19.22 7.44 -1.95
CA ALA A 13 20.67 7.50 -1.70
C ALA A 13 21.02 7.19 -0.24
N THR A 14 20.19 7.65 0.69
CA THR A 14 20.43 7.58 2.15
C THR A 14 19.55 6.56 2.85
N LEU A 15 18.52 6.03 2.18
CA LEU A 15 17.49 5.15 2.72
C LEU A 15 16.72 5.76 3.89
N GLN A 16 16.75 7.08 4.04
CA GLN A 16 16.04 7.78 5.10
C GLN A 16 14.57 7.97 4.73
N PHE A 17 13.68 7.70 5.70
CA PHE A 17 12.25 7.95 5.59
C PHE A 17 11.98 9.42 5.24
N GLN A 18 11.15 9.66 4.24
CA GLN A 18 10.80 11.00 3.76
C GLN A 18 9.34 11.35 4.07
N GLY A 19 8.46 10.37 4.14
CA GLY A 19 7.06 10.60 4.44
C GLY A 19 6.19 9.37 4.30
N GLU A 20 4.98 9.53 4.83
CA GLU A 20 3.89 8.58 4.69
C GLU A 20 2.59 9.32 4.37
N GLU A 21 1.72 8.66 3.63
CA GLU A 21 0.34 9.11 3.42
C GLU A 21 -0.58 7.90 3.42
N SER A 22 -1.79 8.08 3.97
CA SER A 22 -2.84 7.07 3.90
C SER A 22 -3.96 7.54 2.98
N SER A 23 -4.47 6.63 2.15
CA SER A 23 -5.60 6.92 1.28
C SER A 23 -6.87 7.19 2.11
N ARG A 24 -7.95 7.63 1.46
CA ARG A 24 -9.27 7.50 2.08
C ARG A 24 -9.59 6.02 2.38
N ASN A 25 -10.47 5.78 3.34
CA ASN A 25 -11.03 4.46 3.61
C ASN A 25 -11.88 3.99 2.41
N LEU A 26 -11.56 2.82 1.87
CA LEU A 26 -12.22 2.19 0.73
C LEU A 26 -13.32 1.20 1.13
N GLY A 27 -13.54 0.97 2.42
CA GLY A 27 -14.48 -0.04 2.92
C GLY A 27 -14.04 -1.43 2.48
N ASP A 28 -14.96 -2.19 1.91
CA ASP A 28 -14.69 -3.54 1.37
C ASP A 28 -14.30 -3.52 -0.12
N ASN A 29 -13.99 -2.33 -0.67
CA ASN A 29 -13.64 -2.19 -2.09
C ASN A 29 -12.17 -2.55 -2.35
N GLU A 30 -11.95 -3.80 -2.75
CA GLU A 30 -10.64 -4.38 -3.06
C GLU A 30 -10.20 -4.18 -4.52
N SER A 31 -10.95 -3.40 -5.33
CA SER A 31 -10.64 -3.21 -6.77
C SER A 31 -9.22 -2.72 -7.05
N VAL A 32 -8.63 -1.95 -6.13
CA VAL A 32 -7.26 -1.46 -6.27
C VAL A 32 -6.23 -2.59 -6.19
N LEU A 33 -6.44 -3.59 -5.33
CA LEU A 33 -5.56 -4.77 -5.23
C LEU A 33 -5.64 -5.60 -6.52
N ASN A 34 -6.86 -5.79 -7.03
CA ASN A 34 -7.09 -6.49 -8.30
C ASN A 34 -6.42 -5.79 -9.49
N ALA A 35 -6.51 -4.46 -9.56
CA ALA A 35 -5.87 -3.67 -10.61
C ALA A 35 -4.33 -3.77 -10.57
N LEU A 36 -3.76 -3.96 -9.38
CA LEU A 36 -2.32 -4.16 -9.17
C LEU A 36 -1.91 -5.65 -9.24
N GLY A 37 -2.85 -6.56 -9.46
CA GLY A 37 -2.59 -8.01 -9.48
C GLY A 37 -2.18 -8.60 -8.13
N ILE A 38 -2.53 -7.94 -7.03
CA ILE A 38 -2.22 -8.39 -5.66
C ILE A 38 -3.40 -9.24 -5.15
N PRO A 39 -3.21 -10.52 -4.81
CA PRO A 39 -4.26 -11.33 -4.21
C PRO A 39 -4.70 -10.74 -2.87
N VAL A 40 -6.00 -10.76 -2.58
CA VAL A 40 -6.50 -10.27 -1.27
C VAL A 40 -6.10 -11.22 -0.14
N GLU A 41 -6.25 -12.53 -0.40
CA GLU A 41 -5.89 -13.56 0.56
C GLU A 41 -4.40 -13.49 0.92
N GLY A 42 -4.12 -13.34 2.21
CA GLY A 42 -2.76 -13.34 2.73
C GLY A 42 -1.95 -12.07 2.49
N ASN A 43 -2.52 -10.99 1.92
CA ASN A 43 -1.76 -9.74 1.71
C ASN A 43 -2.32 -8.53 2.47
N ILE A 44 -3.55 -8.59 2.98
CA ILE A 44 -4.08 -7.55 3.88
C ILE A 44 -3.41 -7.64 5.24
N ASN A 45 -2.87 -6.51 5.73
CA ASN A 45 -2.13 -6.41 6.99
C ASN A 45 -0.94 -7.37 7.10
N ASN A 46 -0.34 -7.75 5.96
CA ASN A 46 0.72 -8.76 5.91
C ASN A 46 1.96 -8.29 5.12
N GLY A 47 2.54 -7.17 5.55
CA GLY A 47 3.73 -6.58 4.93
C GLY A 47 3.42 -5.46 3.93
N SER A 48 4.42 -5.12 3.13
CA SER A 48 4.39 -4.02 2.16
C SER A 48 4.92 -4.50 0.80
N PHE A 49 4.50 -3.80 -0.25
CA PHE A 49 4.95 -4.05 -1.62
C PHE A 49 5.79 -2.88 -2.13
N ASN A 50 6.75 -3.16 -3.01
CA ASN A 50 7.42 -2.11 -3.76
C ASN A 50 6.45 -1.53 -4.78
N VAL A 51 6.37 -0.21 -4.86
CA VAL A 51 5.67 0.49 -5.94
C VAL A 51 6.59 0.51 -7.15
N VAL A 52 6.15 -0.10 -8.26
CA VAL A 52 6.89 -0.20 -9.52
C VAL A 52 6.29 0.72 -10.59
N GLU A 53 7.08 1.05 -11.62
CA GLU A 53 6.64 1.83 -12.80
C GLU A 53 5.82 1.00 -13.79
#